data_AF-A0A7X7YEA0-F1
#
_entry.id   AF-A0A7X7YEA0-F1
#
_cell.length_a   1.000
_cell.length_b   1.000
_cell.length_c   1.000
_cell.angle_alpha   90.00
_cell.angle_beta   90.00
_cell.angle_gamma   90.00
#
_symmetry.space_group_name_H-M   'P 1'
#
loop_
_entity.id
_entity.type
_entity.pdbx_description
1 polymer ?
#
loop_
_entity_poly.entity_id
_entity_poly.type
_entity_poly.pdbx_seq_one_letter_code
_entity_poly.pdbx_strand_id
1 'polypeptide(L)'
;MATILRPYLFSWTDVERSSDLDRFAMLLAAIPDEALVCALEARRGHGRDIYPVRAMWNAVLAGIVMQHPSVASLLRELGRNAELRQICGFDPGQGSAAVPSPWAMSRFVASVVAQRRRIEAMFAELVGRLTTLLPDLGEELAFDGKAVPSFSTGRRRGSSGATSDPEAA
;
A
#
# COMPACT_ATOMS: atom_id res chain seq x y z
N MET A 1 15.48 -6.45 40.36
CA MET A 1 15.77 -5.40 39.36
C MET A 1 14.52 -5.24 38.52
N ALA A 2 14.02 -4.03 38.33
CA ALA A 2 12.85 -3.81 37.47
C ALA A 2 13.30 -3.86 36.01
N THR A 3 12.83 -4.86 35.26
CA THR A 3 13.01 -4.92 33.81
C THR A 3 12.05 -3.91 33.19
N ILE A 4 12.57 -2.81 32.67
CA ILE A 4 11.77 -1.89 31.86
C ILE A 4 11.53 -2.58 30.53
N LEU A 5 10.30 -3.05 30.30
CA LEU A 5 9.86 -3.51 28.99
C LEU A 5 10.03 -2.34 28.02
N ARG A 6 10.76 -2.53 26.92
CA ARG A 6 10.81 -1.54 25.83
C ARG A 6 9.41 -1.52 25.20
N PRO A 7 8.60 -0.45 25.39
CA PRO A 7 7.23 -0.45 24.89
C PRO A 7 7.17 -0.24 23.38
N TYR A 8 8.28 0.17 22.77
CA TYR A 8 8.32 0.68 21.41
C TYR A 8 9.44 0.01 20.62
N LEU A 9 9.08 -0.52 19.45
CA LEU A 9 10.01 -1.12 18.49
C LEU A 9 10.86 -0.05 17.77
N PHE A 10 10.35 1.17 17.66
CA PHE A 10 10.98 2.29 16.95
C PHE A 10 11.10 3.53 17.85
N SER A 11 12.08 4.39 17.57
CA SER A 11 12.19 5.72 18.16
C SER A 11 11.56 6.79 17.27
N TRP A 12 11.25 7.96 17.84
CA TRP A 12 10.81 9.14 17.07
C TRP A 12 11.80 9.53 15.96
N THR A 13 13.09 9.27 16.17
CA THR A 13 14.12 9.53 15.16
C THR A 13 13.94 8.63 13.93
N ASP A 14 13.58 7.37 14.16
CA ASP A 14 13.37 6.39 13.09
C ASP A 14 12.08 6.69 12.32
N VAL A 15 11.04 7.13 13.03
CA VAL A 15 9.71 7.40 12.46
C VAL A 15 9.64 8.77 11.80
N GLU A 16 9.97 9.86 12.50
CA GLU A 16 9.67 11.24 12.05
C GLU A 16 10.78 11.92 11.24
N ARG A 17 12.05 11.51 11.39
CA ARG A 17 13.13 12.15 10.60
C ARG A 17 13.18 11.69 9.15
N SER A 18 12.66 10.51 8.85
CA SER A 18 12.67 9.96 7.49
C SER A 18 11.66 10.71 6.63
N SER A 19 12.11 11.32 5.53
CA SER A 19 11.19 11.92 4.56
C SER A 19 10.30 10.84 3.93
N ASP A 20 9.17 11.22 3.33
CA ASP A 20 8.32 10.24 2.64
C ASP A 20 9.05 9.57 1.46
N LEU A 21 10.02 10.25 0.85
CA LEU A 21 10.88 9.66 -0.18
C LEU A 21 11.86 8.63 0.40
N ASP A 22 12.42 8.89 1.59
CA ASP A 22 13.28 7.92 2.29
C ASP A 22 12.49 6.67 2.68
N ARG A 23 11.27 6.87 3.22
CA ARG A 23 10.35 5.76 3.53
C ARG A 23 9.99 4.96 2.29
N PHE A 24 9.74 5.64 1.17
CA PHE A 24 9.47 4.98 -0.09
C PHE A 24 10.68 4.20 -0.62
N ALA A 25 11.89 4.76 -0.53
CA ALA A 25 13.11 4.06 -0.91
C ALA A 25 13.35 2.81 -0.03
N MET A 26 13.10 2.90 1.29
CA MET A 26 13.14 1.75 2.19
C MET A 26 12.13 0.66 1.79
N LEU A 27 10.91 1.05 1.41
CA LEU A 27 9.90 0.10 0.91
C LEU A 27 10.41 -0.63 -0.33
N LEU A 28 10.91 0.09 -1.33
CA LEU A 28 11.41 -0.50 -2.58
C LEU A 28 12.58 -1.47 -2.32
N ALA A 29 13.42 -1.19 -1.33
CA ALA A 29 14.52 -2.06 -0.96
C ALA A 29 14.06 -3.35 -0.24
N ALA A 30 12.91 -3.32 0.43
CA ALA A 30 12.43 -4.41 1.27
C ALA A 30 11.37 -5.31 0.61
N ILE A 31 10.58 -4.77 -0.32
CA ILE A 31 9.40 -5.44 -0.87
C ILE A 31 9.79 -6.61 -1.81
N PRO A 32 9.28 -7.85 -1.61
CA PRO A 32 9.61 -9.00 -2.44
C PRO A 32 8.69 -9.11 -3.67
N ASP A 33 8.64 -8.08 -4.51
CA ASP A 33 7.62 -7.93 -5.56
C ASP A 33 7.98 -8.55 -6.92
N GLU A 34 9.17 -9.14 -7.09
CA GLU A 34 9.67 -9.59 -8.39
C GLU A 34 8.70 -10.56 -9.10
N ALA A 35 8.13 -11.52 -8.36
CA ALA A 35 7.17 -12.47 -8.93
C ALA A 35 5.86 -11.81 -9.41
N LEU A 36 5.44 -10.71 -8.76
CA LEU A 36 4.29 -9.90 -9.16
C LEU A 36 4.63 -9.10 -10.42
N VAL A 37 5.76 -8.39 -10.40
CA VAL A 37 6.22 -7.55 -11.50
C VAL A 37 6.42 -8.37 -12.77
N CYS A 38 7.13 -9.50 -12.71
CA CYS A 38 7.31 -10.37 -13.87
C CYS A 38 5.98 -10.86 -14.46
N ALA A 39 4.99 -11.15 -13.63
CA ALA A 39 3.68 -11.57 -14.10
C ALA A 39 2.91 -10.43 -14.79
N LEU A 40 3.04 -9.20 -14.30
CA LEU A 40 2.47 -8.02 -14.92
C LEU A 40 3.16 -7.70 -16.27
N GLU A 41 4.48 -7.82 -16.33
CA GLU A 41 5.29 -7.68 -17.56
C GLU A 41 4.88 -8.73 -18.61
N ALA A 42 4.81 -10.01 -18.21
CA ALA A 42 4.39 -11.09 -19.10
C ALA A 42 2.98 -10.86 -19.68
N ARG A 43 2.05 -10.36 -18.85
CA ARG A 43 0.67 -10.07 -19.29
C ARG A 43 0.59 -8.84 -20.21
N ARG A 44 1.51 -7.88 -20.08
CA ARG A 44 1.58 -6.70 -20.96
C ARG A 44 1.97 -7.06 -22.39
N GLY A 45 2.84 -8.07 -22.58
CA GLY A 45 3.30 -8.52 -23.89
C GLY A 45 4.21 -7.48 -24.58
N HIS A 46 4.16 -7.43 -25.92
CA HIS A 46 5.14 -6.71 -26.75
C HIS A 46 4.70 -5.32 -27.27
N GLY A 47 3.69 -4.69 -26.67
CA GLY A 47 3.24 -3.35 -27.05
C GLY A 47 4.25 -2.24 -26.68
N ARG A 48 4.11 -1.05 -27.29
CA ARG A 48 4.95 0.13 -27.00
C ARG A 48 4.96 0.46 -25.51
N ASP A 49 6.14 0.46 -24.90
CA ASP A 49 6.32 0.67 -23.46
C ASP A 49 6.43 2.14 -23.10
N ILE A 50 5.32 2.85 -23.28
CA ILE A 50 5.22 4.25 -22.88
C ILE A 50 5.26 4.39 -21.35
N TYR A 51 4.76 3.38 -20.63
CA TYR A 51 4.74 3.34 -19.16
C TYR A 51 5.26 1.97 -18.66
N PRO A 52 6.56 1.87 -18.32
CA PRO A 52 7.16 0.64 -17.84
C PRO A 52 6.42 0.05 -16.64
N VAL A 53 6.21 -1.26 -16.62
CA VAL A 53 5.44 -1.96 -15.56
C VAL A 53 6.03 -1.69 -14.18
N ARG A 54 7.36 -1.75 -14.06
CA ARG A 54 8.08 -1.46 -12.82
C ARG A 54 7.85 -0.03 -12.34
N ALA A 55 7.94 0.95 -13.23
CA ALA A 55 7.67 2.35 -12.89
C ALA A 55 6.22 2.58 -12.45
N MET A 56 5.28 1.94 -13.15
CA MET A 56 3.85 1.97 -12.78
C MET A 56 3.58 1.31 -11.44
N TRP A 57 4.23 0.18 -11.14
CA TRP A 57 4.12 -0.51 -9.86
C TRP A 57 4.68 0.33 -8.71
N ASN A 58 5.88 0.89 -8.89
CA ASN A 58 6.51 1.79 -7.92
C ASN A 58 5.64 3.03 -7.67
N ALA A 59 4.99 3.59 -8.69
CA ALA A 59 4.04 4.68 -8.52
C ALA A 59 2.82 4.31 -7.67
N VAL A 60 2.29 3.09 -7.81
CA VAL A 60 1.20 2.59 -6.95
C VAL A 60 1.67 2.49 -5.50
N LEU A 61 2.87 1.95 -5.26
CA LEU A 61 3.47 1.87 -3.93
C LEU A 61 3.70 3.26 -3.32
N ALA A 62 4.20 4.22 -4.09
CA ALA A 62 4.34 5.60 -3.65
C ALA A 62 3.00 6.21 -3.23
N GLY A 63 1.93 5.93 -3.99
CA GLY A 63 0.57 6.36 -3.64
C GLY A 63 0.11 5.86 -2.27
N ILE A 64 0.53 4.67 -1.87
CA ILE A 64 0.23 4.09 -0.56
C ILE A 64 1.10 4.73 0.53
N VAL A 65 2.42 4.79 0.34
CA VAL A 65 3.37 5.33 1.33
C VAL A 65 3.10 6.81 1.62
N MET A 66 2.83 7.59 0.57
CA MET A 66 2.53 9.03 0.65
C MET A 66 1.04 9.31 0.88
N GLN A 67 0.24 8.27 1.16
CA GLN A 67 -1.18 8.37 1.55
C GLN A 67 -2.05 9.18 0.58
N HIS A 68 -1.84 9.02 -0.72
CA HIS A 68 -2.67 9.68 -1.71
C HIS A 68 -4.09 9.05 -1.75
N PRO A 69 -5.15 9.83 -1.50
CA PRO A 69 -6.51 9.29 -1.37
C PRO A 69 -7.14 8.86 -2.70
N SER A 70 -6.49 9.14 -3.84
CA SER A 70 -7.01 8.80 -5.16
C SER A 70 -5.90 8.76 -6.22
N VAL A 71 -6.20 8.10 -7.34
CA VAL A 71 -5.35 8.12 -8.56
C VAL A 71 -5.09 9.56 -9.01
N ALA A 72 -6.10 10.44 -8.99
CA ALA A 72 -5.93 11.83 -9.39
C ALA A 72 -4.95 12.59 -8.48
N SER A 73 -4.96 12.30 -7.17
CA SER A 73 -3.98 12.86 -6.23
C SER A 73 -2.56 12.39 -6.54
N LEU A 74 -2.37 11.09 -6.74
CA LEU A 74 -1.08 10.51 -7.09
C LEU A 74 -0.54 11.08 -8.42
N LEU A 75 -1.39 11.23 -9.45
CA LEU A 75 -0.94 11.76 -10.73
C LEU A 75 -0.52 13.24 -10.65
N ARG A 76 -1.18 14.04 -9.80
CA ARG A 76 -0.74 15.41 -9.53
C ARG A 76 0.62 15.43 -8.82
N GLU A 77 0.84 14.53 -7.87
CA GLU A 77 2.13 14.37 -7.21
C GLU A 77 3.23 14.02 -8.21
N LEU A 78 2.99 12.97 -9.00
CA LEU A 78 3.90 12.55 -10.06
C LEU A 78 4.13 13.66 -11.08
N GLY A 79 3.17 14.55 -11.34
CA GLY A 79 3.35 15.71 -12.22
C GLY A 79 4.30 16.77 -11.65
N ARG A 80 4.18 17.07 -10.35
CA ARG A 80 4.96 18.14 -9.70
C ARG A 80 6.31 17.70 -9.15
N ASN A 81 6.49 16.41 -8.88
CA ASN A 81 7.65 15.87 -8.19
C ASN A 81 8.53 15.04 -9.13
N ALA A 82 9.59 15.66 -9.66
CA ALA A 82 10.53 15.01 -10.57
C ALA A 82 11.36 13.91 -9.89
N GLU A 83 11.73 14.12 -8.63
CA GLU A 83 12.49 13.15 -7.85
C GLU A 83 11.67 11.89 -7.59
N LEU A 84 10.39 12.03 -7.24
CA LEU A 84 9.50 10.89 -7.12
C LEU A 84 9.40 10.08 -8.43
N ARG A 85 9.27 10.77 -9.57
CA ARG A 85 9.26 10.08 -10.88
C ARG A 85 10.54 9.30 -11.12
N GLN A 86 11.68 9.90 -10.80
CA GLN A 86 12.99 9.27 -10.95
C GLN A 86 13.13 8.04 -10.04
N ILE A 87 12.73 8.13 -8.76
CA ILE A 87 12.77 6.99 -7.82
C ILE A 87 11.82 5.88 -8.27
N CYS A 88 10.65 6.24 -8.83
CA CYS A 88 9.76 5.24 -9.42
C CYS A 88 10.40 4.51 -10.61
N GLY A 89 11.37 5.13 -11.31
CA GLY A 89 12.01 4.57 -12.49
C GLY A 89 11.40 5.03 -13.81
N PHE A 90 10.67 6.16 -13.81
CA PHE A 90 10.26 6.81 -15.06
C PHE A 90 11.46 7.47 -15.74
N ASP A 91 11.46 7.49 -17.07
CA ASP A 91 12.53 8.09 -17.88
C ASP A 91 12.63 9.61 -17.61
N PRO A 92 13.75 10.11 -17.04
CA PRO A 92 13.95 11.54 -16.81
C PRO A 92 13.86 12.38 -18.10
N GLY A 93 14.26 11.81 -19.25
CA GLY A 93 14.21 12.48 -20.54
C GLY A 93 12.81 12.79 -21.03
N GLN A 94 11.78 12.09 -20.53
CA GLN A 94 10.38 12.36 -20.84
C GLN A 94 9.76 13.44 -19.93
N GLY A 95 10.43 13.81 -18.84
CA GLY A 95 9.92 14.81 -17.89
C GLY A 95 8.48 14.52 -17.45
N SER A 96 7.59 15.49 -17.61
CA SER A 96 6.17 15.33 -17.26
C SER A 96 5.39 14.41 -18.21
N ALA A 97 5.89 14.15 -19.42
CA ALA A 97 5.25 13.23 -20.36
C ALA A 97 5.32 11.76 -19.90
N ALA A 98 6.24 11.45 -18.97
CA ALA A 98 6.34 10.14 -18.35
C ALA A 98 5.16 9.84 -17.40
N VAL A 99 4.42 10.88 -16.97
CA VAL A 99 3.30 10.71 -16.05
C VAL A 99 2.17 9.95 -16.77
N PRO A 100 1.69 8.83 -16.20
CA PRO A 100 0.64 8.04 -16.81
C PRO A 100 -0.68 8.80 -16.85
N SER A 101 -1.47 8.55 -17.89
CA SER A 101 -2.84 9.06 -17.94
C SER A 101 -3.71 8.42 -16.83
N PRO A 102 -4.79 9.10 -16.37
CA PRO A 102 -5.73 8.53 -15.39
C PRO A 102 -6.27 7.16 -15.79
N TRP A 103 -6.54 6.98 -17.08
CA TRP A 103 -7.02 5.71 -17.62
C TRP A 103 -5.95 4.61 -17.56
N ALA A 104 -4.71 4.93 -17.96
CA ALA A 104 -3.60 3.98 -17.88
C ALA A 104 -3.33 3.53 -16.44
N MET A 105 -3.28 4.47 -15.48
CA MET A 105 -3.09 4.16 -14.07
C MET A 105 -4.23 3.30 -13.51
N SER A 106 -5.49 3.66 -13.79
CA SER A 106 -6.65 2.89 -13.29
C SER A 106 -6.68 1.46 -13.84
N ARG A 107 -6.35 1.28 -15.13
CA ARG A 107 -6.24 -0.06 -15.74
C ARG A 107 -5.07 -0.85 -15.17
N PHE A 108 -3.96 -0.19 -14.87
CA PHE A 108 -2.83 -0.82 -14.22
C PHE A 108 -3.16 -1.29 -12.80
N VAL A 109 -3.81 -0.46 -11.99
CA VAL A 109 -4.29 -0.87 -10.64
C VAL A 109 -5.23 -2.08 -10.73
N ALA A 110 -6.19 -2.08 -11.65
CA ALA A 110 -7.07 -3.24 -11.86
C ALA A 110 -6.29 -4.52 -12.21
N SER A 111 -5.18 -4.36 -12.91
CA SER A 111 -4.29 -5.46 -13.30
C SER A 111 -3.48 -6.01 -12.14
N VAL A 112 -3.01 -5.13 -11.25
CA VAL A 112 -2.38 -5.50 -9.97
C VAL A 112 -3.36 -6.27 -9.10
N VAL A 113 -4.58 -5.77 -8.94
CA VAL A 113 -5.63 -6.43 -8.13
C VAL A 113 -5.96 -7.84 -8.66
N ALA A 114 -5.93 -8.04 -9.98
CA ALA A 114 -6.10 -9.36 -10.58
C ALA A 114 -4.98 -10.36 -10.20
N GLN A 115 -3.83 -9.89 -9.72
CA GLN A 115 -2.73 -10.71 -9.21
C GLN A 115 -2.80 -10.96 -7.70
N ARG A 116 -4.01 -10.92 -7.10
CA ARG A 116 -4.26 -11.12 -5.65
C ARG A 116 -3.42 -12.24 -5.01
N ARG A 117 -3.32 -13.42 -5.64
CA ARG A 117 -2.53 -14.55 -5.12
C ARG A 117 -1.05 -14.22 -4.93
N ARG A 118 -0.46 -13.43 -5.83
CA ARG A 118 0.94 -13.00 -5.74
C ARG A 118 1.12 -11.95 -4.64
N ILE A 119 0.16 -11.05 -4.50
CA ILE A 119 0.16 -10.06 -3.40
C ILE A 119 0.08 -10.77 -2.05
N GLU A 120 -0.78 -11.79 -1.91
CA GLU A 120 -0.87 -12.61 -0.69
C GLU A 120 0.43 -13.37 -0.42
N ALA A 121 1.08 -13.91 -1.46
CA ALA A 121 2.37 -14.56 -1.32
C ALA A 121 3.47 -13.59 -0.85
N MET A 122 3.52 -12.37 -1.41
CA MET A 122 4.43 -11.31 -0.97
C MET A 122 4.21 -10.96 0.50
N PHE A 123 2.95 -10.84 0.92
CA PHE A 123 2.60 -10.58 2.31
C PHE A 123 3.08 -11.73 3.23
N ALA A 124 2.79 -12.98 2.87
CA ALA A 124 3.24 -14.14 3.63
C ALA A 124 4.77 -14.22 3.74
N GLU A 125 5.48 -13.88 2.67
CA GLU A 125 6.94 -13.81 2.67
C GLU A 125 7.46 -12.71 3.62
N LEU A 126 6.88 -11.51 3.58
CA LEU A 126 7.23 -10.44 4.50
C LEU A 126 6.98 -10.83 5.96
N VAL A 127 5.86 -11.49 6.26
CA VAL A 127 5.58 -12.02 7.60
C VAL A 127 6.64 -13.04 8.02
N GLY A 128 7.02 -13.98 7.14
CA GLY A 128 8.08 -14.96 7.44
C GLY A 128 9.45 -14.32 7.67
N ARG A 129 9.78 -13.25 6.93
CA ARG A 129 11.00 -12.47 7.18
C ARG A 129 10.93 -11.76 8.54
N LEU A 130 9.77 -11.19 8.89
CA LEU A 130 9.56 -10.53 10.17
C LEU A 130 9.68 -11.50 11.34
N THR A 131 9.11 -12.70 11.28
CA THR A 131 9.25 -13.69 12.37
C THR A 131 10.69 -14.17 12.57
N THR A 132 11.52 -14.11 11.52
CA THR A 132 12.95 -14.41 11.63
C THR A 132 13.72 -13.27 12.30
N LEU A 133 13.36 -12.03 11.98
CA LEU A 133 13.99 -10.82 12.55
C LEU A 133 13.51 -10.51 13.97
N LEU A 134 12.27 -10.88 14.27
CA LEU A 134 11.57 -10.67 15.54
C LEU A 134 10.99 -12.02 15.99
N PRO A 135 11.79 -12.90 16.63
CA PRO A 135 11.35 -14.23 17.05
C PRO A 135 10.18 -14.21 18.04
N ASP A 136 10.03 -13.11 18.77
CA ASP A 136 8.96 -12.81 19.73
C ASP A 136 7.71 -12.18 19.07
N LEU A 137 7.71 -12.01 17.75
CA LEU A 137 6.59 -11.40 17.02
C LEU A 137 5.29 -12.20 17.22
N GLY A 138 4.33 -11.58 17.88
CA GLY A 138 3.02 -12.17 18.15
C GLY A 138 2.92 -13.00 19.42
N GLU A 139 3.97 -13.07 20.24
CA GLU A 139 3.91 -13.66 21.59
C GLU A 139 2.94 -12.88 22.50
N GLU A 140 3.00 -11.55 22.43
CA GLU A 140 2.07 -10.66 23.13
C GLU A 140 1.09 -10.01 22.13
N LEU A 141 -0.18 -10.40 22.22
CA LEU A 141 -1.23 -9.84 21.36
C LEU A 141 -1.64 -8.46 21.89
N ALA A 142 -1.33 -7.40 21.15
CA ALA A 142 -1.90 -6.08 21.41
C ALA A 142 -3.39 -6.08 21.01
N PHE A 143 -4.28 -6.03 21.99
CA PHE A 143 -5.71 -5.78 21.77
C PHE A 143 -5.91 -4.30 21.42
N ASP A 144 -6.01 -3.96 20.14
CA ASP A 144 -6.57 -2.67 19.69
C ASP A 144 -7.78 -2.92 18.79
N GLY A 145 -8.86 -3.37 19.43
CA GLY A 145 -10.18 -3.39 18.80
C GLY A 145 -10.78 -1.99 18.84
N LYS A 146 -10.56 -1.16 17.83
CA LYS A 146 -11.47 -0.03 17.59
C LYS A 146 -12.80 -0.57 17.09
N ALA A 147 -13.89 -0.11 17.69
CA ALA A 147 -15.22 -0.36 17.15
C ALA A 147 -15.26 0.14 15.70
N VAL A 148 -15.42 -0.78 14.75
CA VAL A 148 -15.68 -0.42 13.35
C VAL A 148 -17.13 0.05 13.31
N PRO A 149 -17.42 1.33 13.00
CA PRO A 149 -18.81 1.77 12.87
C PRO A 149 -19.47 0.97 11.75
N SER A 150 -20.41 0.09 12.11
CA SER A 150 -21.25 -0.57 11.13
C SER A 150 -22.24 0.46 10.60
N PHE A 151 -22.20 0.74 9.31
CA PHE A 151 -23.23 1.53 8.62
C PHE A 151 -24.54 0.71 8.45
N SER A 152 -24.83 -0.21 9.36
CA SER A 152 -26.09 -0.95 9.40
C SER A 152 -27.19 0.01 9.85
N THR A 153 -27.98 0.49 8.91
CA THR A 153 -29.25 1.16 9.22
C THR A 153 -30.24 0.07 9.61
N GLY A 154 -30.33 -0.21 10.93
CA GLY A 154 -31.33 -1.13 11.47
C GLY A 154 -32.72 -0.75 10.97
N ARG A 155 -33.31 -1.57 10.10
CA ARG A 155 -34.58 -1.24 9.47
C ARG A 155 -35.69 -1.49 10.49
N ARG A 156 -36.20 -0.43 11.12
CA ARG A 156 -37.33 -0.55 12.07
C ARG A 156 -38.58 -1.00 11.34
N ARG A 157 -39.19 -2.10 11.80
CA ARG A 157 -40.45 -2.60 11.26
C ARG A 157 -41.60 -1.74 11.80
N GLY A 158 -42.27 -0.99 10.92
CA GLY A 158 -43.26 0.03 11.30
C GLY A 158 -44.46 -0.47 12.12
N SER A 159 -44.74 -1.77 12.13
CA SER A 159 -45.85 -2.37 12.89
C SER A 159 -45.50 -2.74 14.33
N SER A 160 -44.22 -2.88 14.69
CA SER A 160 -43.81 -3.40 16.02
C SER A 160 -42.69 -2.60 16.69
N GLY A 161 -42.07 -1.64 16.01
CA GLY A 161 -40.97 -0.83 16.56
C GLY A 161 -39.66 -1.60 16.79
N ALA A 162 -39.65 -2.92 16.58
CA ALA A 162 -38.48 -3.76 16.75
C ALA A 162 -37.40 -3.45 15.69
N THR A 163 -36.16 -3.33 16.17
CA THR A 163 -34.96 -3.30 15.33
C THR A 163 -34.60 -4.72 14.92
N SER A 164 -34.08 -4.90 13.71
CA SER A 164 -33.52 -6.17 13.24
C SER A 164 -32.25 -6.57 13.99
N ASP A 165 -31.66 -5.63 14.73
CA ASP A 165 -30.49 -5.82 15.56
C ASP A 165 -30.75 -5.22 16.94
N PRO A 166 -31.17 -6.03 17.93
CA PRO A 166 -31.50 -5.56 19.28
C PRO A 166 -30.25 -5.17 20.11
N GLU A 167 -29.05 -5.50 19.65
CA GLU A 167 -27.78 -5.22 20.35
C GLU A 167 -27.08 -3.96 19.83
N ALA A 168 -27.57 -3.36 18.74
CA ALA A 168 -26.97 -2.17 18.11
C ALA A 168 -27.31 -0.82 18.81
N ALA A 169 -27.50 -0.82 20.13
CA ALA A 169 -27.79 0.38 20.92
C ALA A 169 -26.56 0.94 21.62
#